data_AF-A0A0S8EUV9-F1
#
_entry.id   AF-A0A0S8EUV9-F1
#
_cell.length_a   1.000
_cell.length_b   1.000
_cell.length_c   1.000
_cell.angle_alpha   90.00
_cell.angle_beta   90.00
_cell.angle_gamma   90.00
#
_symmetry.space_group_name_H-M   'P 1'
#
loop_
_entity.id
_entity.type
_entity.pdbx_description
1 polymer ?
#
loop_
_entity_poly.entity_id
_entity_poly.type
_entity_poly.pdbx_seq_one_letter_code
_entity_poly.pdbx_strand_id
1 'polypeptide(L)'
;MVDGPRLRRILTLALPIVAGMVSQNVLNLVDTAMVGTLGDAALAAVGLGGFANFMFMALILGVATGVQVMSARRKGQGLVSQAAMP
;
A
#
# COMPACT_ATOMS: atom_id res chain seq x y z
N MET A 1 26.98 1.61 -12.68
CA MET A 1 26.06 2.42 -13.53
C MET A 1 24.94 1.48 -13.96
N VAL A 2 23.67 1.86 -13.74
CA VAL A 2 22.53 0.96 -14.00
C VAL A 2 22.38 0.77 -15.51
N ASP A 3 22.40 -0.48 -15.98
CA ASP A 3 22.29 -0.79 -17.41
C ASP A 3 20.93 -0.32 -17.98
N GLY A 4 20.92 0.32 -19.16
CA GLY A 4 19.69 0.78 -19.84
C GLY A 4 18.56 -0.26 -19.96
N PRO A 5 18.84 -1.56 -20.24
CA PRO A 5 17.83 -2.61 -20.28
C PRO A 5 17.18 -2.89 -18.91
N ARG A 6 17.93 -2.74 -17.81
CA ARG A 6 17.42 -2.92 -16.45
C ARG A 6 16.44 -1.82 -16.08
N LEU A 7 16.77 -0.56 -16.41
CA LEU A 7 15.89 0.58 -16.16
C LEU A 7 14.56 0.43 -16.91
N ARG A 8 14.60 0.01 -18.19
CA ARG A 8 13.38 -0.23 -18.97
C ARG A 8 12.50 -1.30 -18.33
N ARG A 9 13.09 -2.40 -17.84
CA ARG A 9 12.34 -3.48 -17.17
C ARG A 9 11.73 -3.03 -15.85
N ILE A 10 12.45 -2.24 -15.06
CA ILE A 10 11.94 -1.64 -13.82
C ILE A 10 10.76 -0.72 -14.14
N LEU A 11 10.90 0.16 -15.12
CA LEU A 11 9.84 1.10 -15.50
C LEU A 11 8.58 0.39 -16.02
N THR A 12 8.70 -0.66 -16.84
CA THR A 12 7.53 -1.40 -17.33
C THR A 12 6.74 -2.06 -16.20
N LEU A 13 7.40 -2.51 -15.13
CA LEU A 13 6.74 -3.11 -13.97
C LEU A 13 6.23 -2.05 -12.99
N ALA A 14 6.99 -0.97 -12.78
CA ALA A 14 6.65 0.08 -11.82
C ALA A 14 5.51 0.98 -12.32
N LEU A 15 5.45 1.28 -13.62
CA LEU A 15 4.46 2.19 -14.19
C LEU A 15 3.00 1.83 -13.87
N PRO A 16 2.52 0.57 -14.06
CA PRO A 16 1.16 0.21 -13.70
C PRO A 16 0.89 0.26 -12.19
N ILE A 17 1.88 -0.08 -11.37
CA ILE A 17 1.76 -0.04 -9.90
C ILE A 17 1.60 1.40 -9.44
N VAL A 18 2.46 2.31 -9.94
CA VAL A 18 2.39 3.74 -9.63
C VAL A 18 1.08 4.34 -10.11
N ALA A 19 0.63 4.02 -11.32
CA ALA A 19 -0.66 4.49 -11.84
C ALA A 19 -1.84 4.04 -10.95
N GLY A 20 -1.83 2.79 -10.48
CA GLY A 20 -2.83 2.28 -9.55
C GLY A 20 -2.82 3.02 -8.20
N MET A 21 -1.64 3.22 -7.62
CA MET A 21 -1.49 3.94 -6.34
C MET A 21 -1.90 5.42 -6.45
N VAL A 22 -1.56 6.09 -7.55
CA VAL A 22 -1.99 7.47 -7.80
C VAL A 22 -3.51 7.54 -7.92
N SER A 23 -4.12 6.62 -8.66
CA SER A 23 -5.59 6.56 -8.80
C SER A 23 -6.27 6.36 -7.45
N GLN A 24 -5.75 5.47 -6.61
CA GLN A 24 -6.26 5.25 -5.26
C GLN A 24 -6.18 6.52 -4.39
N ASN A 25 -5.05 7.24 -4.42
CA ASN A 25 -4.90 8.49 -3.69
C ASN A 25 -5.86 9.58 -4.17
N VAL A 26 -6.11 9.68 -5.47
CA VAL A 26 -7.09 10.62 -6.04
C VAL A 26 -8.50 10.29 -5.54
N LEU A 27 -8.89 9.01 -5.52
CA LEU A 27 -10.19 8.59 -5.00
C LEU A 27 -10.35 8.96 -3.52
N ASN A 28 -9.36 8.68 -2.69
CA ASN A 28 -9.39 9.05 -1.27
C ASN A 28 -9.58 10.57 -1.05
N LEU A 29 -8.95 11.40 -1.91
CA LEU A 29 -9.08 12.85 -1.85
C LEU A 29 -10.47 13.32 -2.28
N VAL A 30 -11.01 12.73 -3.35
CA VAL A 30 -12.36 13.03 -3.84
C VAL A 30 -13.42 12.62 -2.82
N ASP A 31 -13.28 11.43 -2.21
CA ASP A 31 -14.20 10.96 -1.15
C ASP A 31 -14.19 11.92 0.03
N THR A 32 -12.99 12.37 0.46
CA THR A 32 -12.85 13.36 1.53
C THR A 32 -13.49 14.70 1.15
N ALA A 33 -13.30 15.16 -0.09
CA ALA A 33 -13.90 16.39 -0.59
C ALA A 33 -15.44 16.30 -0.67
N MET A 34 -15.99 15.17 -1.12
CA MET A 34 -17.43 14.94 -1.14
C MET A 34 -18.03 14.98 0.26
N VAL A 35 -17.43 14.28 1.24
CA VAL A 35 -17.94 14.28 2.62
C VAL A 35 -17.71 15.63 3.30
N GLY A 36 -16.69 16.39 2.90
CA GLY A 36 -16.45 17.77 3.37
C GLY A 36 -17.58 18.75 3.02
N THR A 37 -18.37 18.49 1.96
CA THR A 37 -19.52 19.34 1.60
C THR A 37 -20.73 19.19 2.53
N LEU A 38 -20.74 18.19 3.42
CA LEU A 38 -21.84 17.94 4.36
C LEU A 38 -21.75 18.74 5.68
N GLY A 39 -20.69 19.56 5.86
CA GLY A 39 -20.51 20.48 6.99
C GLY A 39 -19.41 20.09 7.99
N ASP A 40 -19.07 21.01 8.90
CA ASP A 40 -17.92 20.90 9.82
C ASP A 40 -17.94 19.63 10.68
N ALA A 41 -19.12 19.20 11.14
CA ALA A 41 -19.28 17.99 11.92
C ALA A 41 -18.97 16.72 11.10
N ALA A 42 -19.33 16.68 9.81
CA ALA A 42 -19.04 15.57 8.92
C ALA A 42 -17.55 15.50 8.59
N LEU A 43 -16.90 16.66 8.38
CA LEU A 43 -15.45 16.73 8.15
C LEU A 43 -14.65 16.29 9.39
N ALA A 44 -15.08 16.72 10.58
CA ALA A 44 -14.48 16.28 11.85
C ALA A 44 -14.64 14.76 12.07
N ALA A 45 -15.82 14.21 11.73
CA ALA A 45 -16.07 12.77 11.79
C ALA A 45 -15.18 11.98 10.82
N VAL A 46 -14.95 12.47 9.60
CA VAL A 46 -14.00 11.85 8.64
C VAL A 46 -12.56 11.91 9.15
N GLY A 47 -12.15 13.01 9.78
CA GLY A 47 -10.82 13.12 10.39
C GLY A 47 -10.60 12.08 11.49
N LEU A 48 -11.57 11.94 12.41
CA LEU A 48 -11.53 10.92 13.48
C LEU A 48 -11.59 9.49 12.92
N GLY A 49 -12.47 9.25 11.94
CA GLY A 49 -12.58 7.95 11.26
C GLY A 49 -11.30 7.58 10.51
N GLY A 50 -10.66 8.57 9.86
CA GLY A 50 -9.37 8.43 9.19
C GLY A 50 -8.25 8.03 10.16
N PHE A 51 -8.21 8.63 11.36
CA PHE A 51 -7.28 8.24 12.41
C PHE A 51 -7.48 6.79 12.89
N ALA A 52 -8.73 6.40 13.14
CA ALA A 52 -9.04 5.02 13.52
C ALA A 52 -8.64 4.04 12.41
N ASN A 53 -8.99 4.34 11.16
CA ASN A 53 -8.60 3.55 9.99
C ASN A 53 -7.08 3.43 9.86
N PHE A 54 -6.34 4.53 10.03
CA PHE A 54 -4.88 4.51 10.01
C PHE A 54 -4.31 3.57 11.07
N MET A 55 -4.86 3.59 12.29
CA MET A 55 -4.40 2.72 13.38
C MET A 55 -4.57 1.23 13.04
N PHE A 56 -5.74 0.84 12.53
CA PHE A 56 -5.98 -0.55 12.10
C PHE A 56 -5.12 -0.95 10.90
N MET A 57 -5.00 -0.04 9.92
CA MET A 57 -4.19 -0.27 8.73
C MET A 57 -2.70 -0.42 9.09
N ALA A 58 -2.20 0.36 10.05
CA ALA A 58 -0.82 0.24 10.56
C ALA A 58 -0.57 -1.13 11.21
N LEU A 59 -1.54 -1.64 11.99
CA LEU A 59 -1.44 -2.96 12.61
C LEU A 59 -1.39 -4.07 11.56
N ILE A 60 -2.30 -4.03 10.58
CA ILE A 60 -2.35 -5.00 9.48
C ILE A 60 -1.07 -4.92 8.64
N LEU A 61 -0.59 -3.72 8.33
CA LEU A 61 0.62 -3.50 7.57
C LEU A 61 1.86 -4.02 8.31
N GLY A 62 1.92 -3.88 9.63
CA GLY A 62 2.99 -4.44 10.45
C GLY A 62 3.07 -5.97 10.32
N VAL A 63 1.95 -6.66 10.45
CA VAL A 63 1.88 -8.12 10.29
C VAL A 63 2.22 -8.53 8.84
N ALA A 64 1.63 -7.85 7.85
CA ALA A 64 1.89 -8.12 6.44
C ALA A 64 3.38 -7.96 6.09
N THR A 65 4.03 -6.92 6.60
CA THR A 65 5.47 -6.69 6.43
C THR A 65 6.29 -7.82 7.06
N GLY A 66 5.93 -8.26 8.27
CA GLY A 66 6.58 -9.39 8.94
C GLY A 66 6.52 -10.68 8.12
N VAL A 67 5.32 -11.03 7.62
CA VAL A 67 5.12 -12.20 6.74
C VAL A 67 5.91 -12.05 5.45
N GLN A 68 5.86 -10.88 4.81
CA GLN A 68 6.57 -10.62 3.56
C GLN A 68 8.09 -10.79 3.71
N VAL A 69 8.67 -10.31 4.81
CA VAL A 69 10.11 -10.50 5.12
C VAL A 69 10.45 -11.98 5.30
N MET A 70 9.64 -12.72 6.05
CA MET A 70 9.84 -14.16 6.28
C MET A 70 9.76 -14.96 4.97
N SER A 71 8.74 -14.69 4.15
CA SER A 71 8.58 -15.34 2.84
C SER A 71 9.70 -14.96 1.88
N ALA A 72 10.14 -13.70 1.85
CA ALA A 72 11.27 -13.26 1.02
C ALA A 72 12.58 -13.97 1.42
N ARG A 73 12.83 -14.11 2.73
CA ARG A 73 14.00 -14.83 3.25
C ARG A 73 13.97 -16.31 2.85
N ARG A 74 12.86 -17.01 3.05
CA ARG A 74 12.71 -18.43 2.69
C ARG A 74 12.82 -18.66 1.18
N LYS A 75 12.23 -17.75 0.38
CA LYS A 75 12.40 -17.76 -1.08
C LYS A 75 13.87 -17.56 -1.48
N GLY A 76 14.60 -16.67 -0.80
CA GLY A 76 16.04 -16.47 -1.02
C GLY A 76 16.90 -17.68 -0.63
N GLN A 77 16.44 -18.51 0.32
CA GLN A 77 17.08 -19.76 0.72
C GLN A 77 16.75 -20.95 -0.21
N GLY A 78 15.95 -20.76 -1.26
CA GLY A 78 15.49 -21.82 -2.16
C GLY A 78 14.34 -22.67 -1.61
N LEU A 79 13.84 -22.37 -0.41
CA LEU A 79 12.74 -23.08 0.25
C LEU A 79 11.36 -22.51 -0.16
N VAL A 80 11.12 -22.44 -1.47
CA VAL A 80 9.91 -21.80 -2.03
C VAL A 80 8.63 -22.56 -1.65
N SER A 81 8.70 -23.88 -1.47
CA SER A 81 7.57 -24.73 -1.04
C SER A 81 7.15 -24.54 0.42
N GLN A 82 8.03 -23.98 1.27
CA GLN A 82 7.75 -23.69 2.69
C GLN A 82 7.58 -22.18 2.96
N ALA A 83 7.53 -21.35 1.91
CA ALA A 83 7.49 -19.90 2.04
C ALA A 83 6.23 -19.37 2.75
N ALA A 84 5.14 -20.16 2.76
CA ALA A 84 3.86 -19.83 3.37
C ALA A 84 3.45 -20.76 4.55
N MET A 85 4.31 -21.71 4.95
CA MET A 85 4.07 -22.53 6.14
C MET A 85 4.48 -21.75 7.39
N PRO A 86 3.67 -21.64 8.46
CA PRO A 86 4.08 -20.93 9.67
C PRO A 86 5.42 -21.44 10.21
#